data_AF-A0A529QRI2-F1
#
_entry.id   AF-A0A529QRI2-F1
#
_cell.length_a   1.000
_cell.length_b   1.000
_cell.length_c   1.000
_cell.angle_alpha   90.00
_cell.angle_beta   90.00
_cell.angle_gamma   90.00
#
_symmetry.space_group_name_H-M   'P 1'
#
loop_
_entity.id
_entity.type
_entity.pdbx_description
1 polymer ?
#
loop_
_entity_poly.entity_id
_entity_poly.type
_entity_poly.pdbx_seq_one_letter_code
_entity_poly.pdbx_strand_id
1 'polypeptide(L)'
;MNILLKHVLERLVRVGDLKVTGPKGTAHKFGDGSGEPVHIHIKTSHAERAITFDPMLAVPEAYMDGELDVLEGGILGLMRIAFQNMGSSGIDVSWSKAIEGLRHAFRRLQQINTAARSRRNVQRHYDLSGELYKLFLDEDMQYSCAYFEQPDMTLDEAQLAKKRHIAAKLRLKAGQTVLDIGSGWGGLGLYLAKIFDVDVQGVTLSTEQHGVATDRAHAQGLQDRVHFELKDYRHINERFDRIVSVGMFEHVGVNHYRTFFDKTATLL
;
A
#
# COMPACT_ATOMS: atom_id res chain seq x y z
N MET A 1 17.60 0.50 -30.03
CA MET A 1 16.55 1.32 -29.40
C MET A 1 16.15 2.47 -30.33
N ASN A 2 14.90 2.93 -30.32
CA ASN A 2 14.51 4.12 -31.07
C ASN A 2 15.14 5.40 -30.47
N ILE A 3 15.31 6.44 -31.30
CA ILE A 3 16.00 7.67 -30.90
C ILE A 3 15.23 8.42 -29.81
N LEU A 4 13.90 8.34 -29.83
CA LEU A 4 13.03 9.09 -28.91
C LEU A 4 13.13 8.55 -27.48
N LEU A 5 13.04 7.23 -27.29
CA LEU A 5 13.23 6.56 -26.00
C LEU A 5 14.64 6.82 -25.45
N LYS A 6 15.66 6.78 -26.32
CA LYS A 6 17.03 7.09 -25.91
C LYS A 6 17.13 8.50 -25.30
N HIS A 7 16.57 9.52 -25.96
CA HIS A 7 16.58 10.88 -25.45
C HIS A 7 15.75 11.04 -24.16
N VAL A 8 14.62 10.32 -24.06
CA VAL A 8 13.81 10.30 -22.83
C VAL A 8 14.63 9.74 -21.68
N LEU A 9 15.26 8.57 -21.86
CA LEU A 9 16.09 7.93 -20.84
C LEU A 9 17.33 8.74 -20.46
N GLU A 10 17.99 9.42 -21.41
CA GLU A 10 19.11 10.35 -21.14
C GLU A 10 18.69 11.53 -20.25
N ARG A 11 17.45 12.01 -20.39
CA ARG A 11 16.92 13.07 -19.53
C ARG A 11 16.48 12.56 -18.17
N LEU A 12 15.83 11.40 -18.15
CA LEU A 12 15.28 10.79 -16.95
C LEU A 12 16.36 10.25 -16.04
N VAL A 13 17.25 9.39 -16.55
CA VAL A 13 18.20 8.65 -15.74
C VAL A 13 19.54 9.39 -15.73
N ARG A 14 19.69 10.27 -14.75
CA ARG A 14 20.90 11.07 -14.48
C ARG A 14 21.83 10.41 -13.47
N VAL A 15 21.26 9.71 -12.48
CA VAL A 15 21.96 9.01 -11.39
C VAL A 15 21.69 7.50 -11.49
N GLY A 16 22.71 6.68 -11.32
CA GLY A 16 22.61 5.21 -11.38
C GLY A 16 23.39 4.57 -12.54
N ASP A 17 23.44 3.24 -12.60
CA ASP A 17 23.97 2.47 -13.74
C ASP A 17 22.84 1.65 -14.39
N LEU A 18 22.16 2.25 -15.37
CA LEU A 18 21.09 1.58 -16.12
C LEU A 18 21.56 1.21 -17.53
N LYS A 19 21.53 -0.08 -17.85
CA LYS A 19 21.67 -0.61 -19.20
C LYS A 19 20.32 -1.00 -19.77
N VAL A 20 20.03 -0.58 -20.99
CA VAL A 20 18.81 -0.94 -21.73
C VAL A 20 19.18 -1.59 -23.05
N THR A 21 18.79 -2.86 -23.22
CA THR A 21 18.80 -3.52 -24.54
C THR A 21 17.44 -3.32 -25.18
N GLY A 22 17.42 -2.78 -26.40
CA GLY A 22 16.18 -2.65 -27.18
C GLY A 22 15.89 -3.87 -28.06
N PRO A 23 14.76 -3.87 -28.80
CA PRO A 23 14.31 -5.03 -29.58
C PRO A 23 15.26 -5.49 -30.69
N LYS A 24 16.14 -4.57 -31.14
CA LYS A 24 17.18 -4.84 -32.15
C LYS A 24 18.48 -5.41 -31.57
N GLY A 25 18.50 -5.73 -30.27
CA GLY A 25 19.69 -6.24 -29.56
C GLY A 25 20.74 -5.19 -29.20
N THR A 26 20.62 -3.95 -29.69
CA THR A 26 21.55 -2.87 -29.33
C THR A 26 21.32 -2.42 -27.88
N ALA A 27 22.39 -2.42 -27.09
CA ALA A 27 22.41 -1.97 -25.71
C ALA A 27 22.92 -0.52 -25.58
N HIS A 28 22.34 0.23 -24.66
CA HIS A 28 22.72 1.59 -24.31
C HIS A 28 22.79 1.74 -22.79
N LYS A 29 23.72 2.55 -22.30
CA LYS A 29 23.87 2.87 -20.87
C LYS A 29 23.38 4.28 -20.57
N PHE A 30 22.80 4.46 -19.39
CA PHE A 30 22.25 5.70 -18.87
C PHE A 30 22.61 5.88 -17.39
N GLY A 31 22.62 7.13 -16.94
CA GLY A 31 23.07 7.53 -15.61
C GLY A 31 24.57 7.81 -15.53
N ASP A 32 25.05 8.02 -14.31
CA ASP A 32 26.43 8.39 -13.99
C ASP A 32 27.32 7.17 -13.67
N GLY A 33 26.74 5.96 -13.70
CA GLY A 33 27.44 4.71 -13.38
C GLY A 33 27.54 4.43 -11.88
N SER A 34 26.84 5.19 -11.03
CA SER A 34 26.80 4.95 -9.58
C SER A 34 25.82 3.83 -9.19
N GLY A 35 26.02 3.23 -8.01
CA GLY A 35 25.13 2.22 -7.46
C GLY A 35 25.29 0.82 -8.08
N GLU A 36 24.32 -0.04 -7.82
CA GLU A 36 24.28 -1.40 -8.38
C GLU A 36 23.83 -1.37 -9.85
N PRO A 37 24.49 -2.10 -10.75
CA PRO A 37 24.08 -2.19 -12.15
C PRO A 37 22.67 -2.78 -12.31
N VAL A 38 21.88 -2.16 -13.17
CA VAL A 38 20.56 -2.65 -13.58
C VAL A 38 20.56 -2.82 -15.08
N HIS A 39 20.16 -3.99 -15.57
CA HIS A 39 20.02 -4.25 -17.00
C HIS A 39 18.59 -4.66 -17.32
N ILE A 40 17.89 -3.86 -18.13
CA ILE A 40 16.58 -4.22 -18.69
C ILE A 40 16.68 -4.57 -20.18
N HIS A 41 15.80 -5.47 -20.62
CA HIS A 41 15.67 -5.85 -22.02
C HIS A 41 14.23 -5.64 -22.49
N ILE A 42 14.05 -4.67 -23.38
CA ILE A 42 12.78 -4.41 -24.06
C ILE A 42 12.74 -5.28 -25.32
N LYS A 43 11.86 -6.27 -25.34
CA LYS A 43 11.81 -7.31 -26.38
C LYS A 43 11.09 -6.85 -27.64
N THR A 44 10.12 -5.95 -27.52
CA THR A 44 9.23 -5.60 -28.64
C THR A 44 9.24 -4.11 -28.96
N SER A 45 9.05 -3.79 -30.25
CA SER A 45 8.86 -2.42 -30.71
C SER A 45 7.55 -1.81 -30.20
N HIS A 46 6.61 -2.63 -29.72
CA HIS A 46 5.40 -2.17 -29.05
C HIS A 46 5.73 -1.56 -27.69
N ALA A 47 6.35 -2.34 -26.79
CA ALA A 47 6.79 -1.88 -25.47
C ALA A 47 7.74 -0.67 -25.58
N GLU A 48 8.69 -0.70 -26.51
CA GLU A 48 9.60 0.44 -26.75
C GLU A 48 8.85 1.74 -27.02
N ARG A 49 7.82 1.70 -27.90
CA ARG A 49 7.01 2.88 -28.22
C ARG A 49 6.14 3.29 -27.03
N ALA A 50 5.49 2.34 -26.35
CA ALA A 50 4.64 2.63 -25.20
C ALA A 50 5.42 3.31 -24.07
N ILE A 51 6.59 2.78 -23.70
CA ILE A 51 7.49 3.34 -22.68
C ILE A 51 7.95 4.74 -23.05
N THR A 52 8.14 5.02 -24.34
CA THR A 52 8.54 6.35 -24.79
C THR A 52 7.51 7.43 -24.47
N PHE A 53 6.22 7.11 -24.54
CA PHE A 53 5.13 8.07 -24.34
C PHE A 53 4.61 8.10 -22.89
N ASP A 54 4.62 6.97 -22.20
CA ASP A 54 4.07 6.85 -20.85
C ASP A 54 4.86 5.84 -20.00
N PRO A 55 6.12 6.17 -19.64
CA PRO A 55 7.01 5.23 -18.96
C PRO A 55 6.46 4.77 -17.60
N MET A 56 5.68 5.61 -16.92
CA MET A 56 5.12 5.30 -15.60
C MET A 56 4.10 4.14 -15.65
N LEU A 57 3.37 4.00 -16.76
CA LEU A 57 2.37 2.94 -16.95
C LEU A 57 2.90 1.80 -17.82
N ALA A 58 3.60 2.12 -18.90
CA ALA A 58 4.03 1.15 -19.89
C ALA A 58 5.20 0.26 -19.42
N VAL A 59 6.06 0.73 -18.51
CA VAL A 59 7.12 -0.13 -17.93
C VAL A 59 6.53 -1.30 -17.13
N PRO A 60 5.64 -1.09 -16.14
CA PRO A 60 5.04 -2.21 -15.42
C PRO A 60 4.16 -3.09 -16.31
N GLU A 61 3.39 -2.52 -17.25
CA GLU A 61 2.60 -3.31 -18.20
C GLU A 61 3.49 -4.19 -19.08
N ALA A 62 4.56 -3.63 -19.68
CA ALA A 62 5.48 -4.42 -20.48
C ALA A 62 6.17 -5.54 -19.68
N TYR A 63 6.45 -5.32 -18.39
CA TYR A 63 6.96 -6.38 -17.53
C TYR A 63 5.93 -7.49 -17.30
N MET A 64 4.68 -7.12 -16.99
CA MET A 64 3.57 -8.06 -16.78
C MET A 64 3.24 -8.87 -18.06
N ASP A 65 3.32 -8.23 -19.22
CA ASP A 65 3.06 -8.84 -20.53
C ASP A 65 4.28 -9.64 -21.07
N GLY A 66 5.40 -9.65 -20.32
CA GLY A 66 6.62 -10.32 -20.70
C GLY A 66 7.36 -9.68 -21.88
N GLU A 67 7.01 -8.44 -22.25
CA GLU A 67 7.68 -7.63 -23.28
C GLU A 67 8.92 -6.89 -22.74
N LEU A 68 9.12 -6.86 -21.41
CA LEU A 68 10.28 -6.31 -20.72
C LEU A 68 10.80 -7.30 -19.67
N ASP A 69 12.09 -7.62 -19.72
CA ASP A 69 12.76 -8.37 -18.64
C ASP A 69 13.74 -7.48 -17.88
N VAL A 70 13.93 -7.78 -16.60
CA VAL A 70 15.05 -7.26 -15.80
C VAL A 70 16.10 -8.37 -15.68
N LEU A 71 17.20 -8.21 -16.41
CA LEU A 71 18.28 -9.19 -16.52
C LEU A 71 19.31 -9.08 -15.38
N GLU A 72 19.46 -7.90 -14.79
CA GLU A 72 20.42 -7.61 -13.71
C GLU A 72 19.83 -6.56 -12.75
N GLY A 73 20.16 -6.64 -11.45
CA GLY A 73 19.73 -5.70 -10.40
C GLY A 73 18.29 -5.88 -9.89
N GLY A 74 17.46 -6.66 -10.59
CA GLY A 74 16.09 -6.98 -10.20
C GLY A 74 15.13 -5.79 -10.21
N ILE A 75 13.85 -6.06 -9.96
CA ILE A 75 12.79 -5.03 -10.01
C ILE A 75 13.05 -3.92 -8.99
N LEU A 76 13.54 -4.25 -7.79
CA LEU A 76 13.84 -3.25 -6.76
C LEU A 76 15.00 -2.33 -7.17
N GLY A 77 16.02 -2.85 -7.87
CA GLY A 77 17.09 -2.04 -8.44
C GLY A 77 16.53 -1.07 -9.48
N LEU A 78 15.70 -1.56 -10.40
CA LEU A 78 15.03 -0.71 -11.39
C LEU A 78 14.15 0.38 -10.75
N MET A 79 13.36 0.03 -9.73
CA MET A 79 12.54 0.99 -8.98
C MET A 79 13.40 2.02 -8.24
N ARG A 80 14.54 1.61 -7.67
CA ARG A 80 15.48 2.52 -7.00
C ARG A 80 16.03 3.55 -7.98
N ILE A 81 16.47 3.12 -9.16
CA ILE A 81 16.91 4.03 -10.22
C ILE A 81 15.78 4.99 -10.59
N ALA A 82 14.56 4.50 -10.78
CA ALA A 82 13.42 5.35 -11.09
C ALA A 82 13.19 6.42 -10.00
N PHE A 83 13.09 6.01 -8.72
CA PHE A 83 12.81 6.94 -7.62
C PHE A 83 13.95 7.93 -7.32
N GLN A 84 15.22 7.55 -7.48
CA GLN A 84 16.35 8.46 -7.31
C GLN A 84 16.36 9.59 -8.35
N ASN A 85 15.80 9.31 -9.52
CA ASN A 85 15.74 10.26 -10.63
C ASN A 85 14.39 10.99 -10.74
N MET A 86 13.36 10.55 -10.02
CA MET A 86 12.12 11.27 -9.84
C MET A 86 12.33 12.32 -8.74
N GLY A 87 12.56 13.58 -9.13
CA GLY A 87 12.62 14.69 -8.17
C GLY A 87 11.32 14.86 -7.37
N SER A 88 11.32 15.75 -6.37
CA SER A 88 10.17 16.06 -5.50
C SER A 88 8.90 16.58 -6.21
N SER A 89 8.94 16.77 -7.53
CA SER A 89 7.83 17.20 -8.37
C SER A 89 7.46 16.18 -9.46
N GLY A 90 7.98 14.95 -9.39
CA GLY A 90 7.79 13.94 -10.44
C GLY A 90 8.72 14.15 -11.63
N ILE A 91 8.51 13.34 -12.67
CA ILE A 91 9.25 13.39 -13.93
C ILE A 91 9.00 14.74 -14.61
N ASP A 92 9.96 15.66 -14.57
CA ASP A 92 9.88 16.96 -15.25
C ASP A 92 10.22 16.82 -16.75
N VAL A 93 9.40 16.03 -17.46
CA VAL A 93 9.41 15.97 -18.92
C VAL A 93 8.25 16.85 -19.37
N SER A 94 8.52 17.92 -20.11
CA SER A 94 7.49 18.92 -20.48
C SER A 94 6.27 18.35 -21.24
N TRP A 95 6.33 17.09 -21.70
CA TRP A 95 5.21 16.34 -22.30
C TRP A 95 4.39 15.51 -21.30
N SER A 96 4.93 15.15 -20.12
CA SER A 96 4.17 14.49 -19.05
C SER A 96 3.17 15.45 -18.42
N LYS A 97 3.45 16.75 -18.32
CA LYS A 97 2.52 17.75 -17.73
C LYS A 97 1.15 17.84 -18.41
N ALA A 98 1.06 17.57 -19.72
CA ALA A 98 -0.22 17.57 -20.44
C ALA A 98 -1.03 16.30 -20.15
N ILE A 99 -0.38 15.12 -20.14
CA ILE A 99 -0.99 13.83 -19.81
C ILE A 99 -1.33 13.76 -18.31
N GLU A 100 -0.45 14.29 -17.46
CA GLU A 100 -0.60 14.42 -16.02
C GLU A 100 -1.67 15.45 -15.66
N GLY A 101 -1.79 16.55 -16.41
CA GLY A 101 -2.90 17.50 -16.29
C GLY A 101 -4.25 16.88 -16.62
N LEU A 102 -4.32 16.06 -17.67
CA LEU A 102 -5.51 15.28 -18.01
C LEU A 102 -5.80 14.23 -16.92
N ARG A 103 -4.79 13.49 -16.46
CA ARG A 103 -4.93 12.55 -15.33
C ARG A 103 -5.38 13.24 -14.05
N HIS A 104 -4.87 14.42 -13.71
CA HIS A 104 -5.28 15.20 -12.53
C HIS A 104 -6.72 15.69 -12.63
N ALA A 105 -7.16 16.11 -13.82
CA ALA A 105 -8.54 16.49 -14.07
C ALA A 105 -9.50 15.28 -13.89
N PHE A 106 -9.10 14.10 -14.38
CA PHE A 106 -9.85 12.86 -14.17
C PHE A 106 -9.67 12.25 -12.77
N ARG A 107 -8.59 12.59 -12.03
CA ARG A 107 -8.34 12.13 -10.65
C ARG A 107 -9.42 12.60 -9.70
N ARG A 108 -9.94 13.82 -9.88
CA ARG A 108 -11.07 14.35 -9.10
C ARG A 108 -12.34 13.54 -9.28
N LEU A 109 -12.59 13.02 -10.48
CA LEU A 109 -13.75 12.17 -10.78
C LEU A 109 -13.52 10.72 -10.32
N GLN A 110 -12.29 10.22 -10.41
CA GLN A 110 -11.93 8.88 -9.91
C GLN A 110 -11.89 8.80 -8.38
N GLN A 111 -11.57 9.89 -7.68
CA GLN A 111 -11.49 9.97 -6.21
C GLN A 111 -12.82 10.24 -5.50
N ILE A 112 -13.94 10.29 -6.21
CA ILE A 112 -15.27 10.30 -5.59
C ILE A 112 -15.51 8.89 -5.01
N ASN A 113 -15.15 8.72 -3.74
CA ASN A 113 -15.27 7.46 -3.02
C ASN A 113 -16.51 7.48 -2.10
N THR A 114 -17.67 7.21 -2.70
CA THR A 114 -18.91 7.02 -1.92
C THR A 114 -18.82 5.76 -1.06
N ALA A 115 -19.59 5.66 0.02
CA ALA A 115 -19.60 4.47 0.88
C ALA A 115 -19.84 3.15 0.10
N ALA A 116 -20.74 3.18 -0.87
CA ALA A 116 -21.00 2.05 -1.76
C ALA A 116 -19.82 1.71 -2.70
N ARG A 117 -18.99 2.70 -3.08
CA ARG A 117 -17.77 2.46 -3.89
C ARG A 117 -16.63 1.95 -3.02
N SER A 118 -16.48 2.48 -1.81
CA SER A 118 -15.49 1.99 -0.83
C SER A 118 -15.71 0.51 -0.53
N ARG A 119 -16.96 0.11 -0.26
CA ARG A 119 -17.32 -1.30 -0.04
C ARG A 119 -16.98 -2.18 -1.25
N ARG A 120 -17.29 -1.74 -2.48
CA ARG A 120 -16.98 -2.49 -3.71
C ARG A 120 -15.48 -2.60 -4.00
N ASN A 121 -14.71 -1.54 -3.74
CA ASN A 121 -13.25 -1.56 -3.92
C ASN A 121 -12.58 -2.52 -2.93
N VAL A 122 -13.01 -2.48 -1.66
CA VAL A 122 -12.56 -3.42 -0.62
C VAL A 122 -12.93 -4.85 -1.02
N GLN A 123 -14.18 -5.11 -1.40
CA GLN A 123 -14.62 -6.45 -1.80
C GLN A 123 -13.82 -7.02 -2.98
N ARG A 124 -13.51 -6.21 -4.02
CA ARG A 124 -12.71 -6.67 -5.16
C ARG A 124 -11.21 -6.89 -4.87
N HIS A 125 -10.61 -6.13 -3.95
CA HIS A 125 -9.18 -6.25 -3.63
C HIS A 125 -8.88 -7.36 -2.60
N TYR A 126 -9.86 -7.74 -1.78
CA TYR A 126 -9.71 -8.76 -0.74
C TYR A 126 -10.40 -10.10 -1.07
N ASP A 127 -11.06 -10.24 -2.23
CA ASP A 127 -11.51 -11.56 -2.76
C ASP A 127 -10.37 -12.38 -3.38
N LEU A 128 -9.12 -11.89 -3.35
CA LEU A 128 -7.95 -12.78 -3.40
C LEU A 128 -8.00 -13.61 -2.11
N SER A 129 -8.30 -14.90 -2.22
CA SER A 129 -8.62 -15.76 -1.07
C SER A 129 -7.59 -15.60 0.06
N GLY A 130 -8.04 -15.57 1.32
CA GLY A 130 -7.15 -15.51 2.49
C GLY A 130 -6.02 -16.55 2.48
N GLU A 131 -6.18 -17.65 1.75
CA GLU A 131 -5.12 -18.64 1.48
C GLU A 131 -3.90 -18.05 0.76
N LEU A 132 -4.08 -17.13 -0.19
CA LEU A 132 -2.94 -16.45 -0.83
C LEU A 132 -2.18 -15.59 0.17
N TYR A 133 -2.89 -14.83 1.00
CA TYR A 133 -2.28 -13.94 1.99
C TYR A 133 -1.50 -14.73 3.04
N LYS A 134 -1.97 -15.92 3.44
CA LYS A 134 -1.26 -16.82 4.37
C LYS A 134 0.10 -17.29 3.85
N LEU A 135 0.35 -17.26 2.53
CA LEU A 135 1.63 -17.68 1.97
C LEU A 135 2.77 -16.69 2.23
N PHE A 136 2.47 -15.42 2.53
CA PHE A 136 3.50 -14.38 2.64
C PHE A 136 3.32 -13.38 3.80
N LEU A 137 2.19 -13.40 4.51
CA LEU A 137 2.01 -12.62 5.74
C LEU A 137 2.50 -13.38 6.97
N ASP A 138 2.60 -12.67 8.08
CA ASP A 138 2.81 -13.24 9.41
C ASP A 138 1.59 -14.06 9.88
N GLU A 139 1.77 -14.86 10.93
CA GLU A 139 0.73 -15.71 11.52
C GLU A 139 -0.53 -14.94 11.95
N ASP A 140 -0.39 -13.65 12.30
CA ASP A 140 -1.50 -12.79 12.73
C ASP A 140 -2.23 -12.10 11.56
N MET A 141 -1.76 -12.33 10.32
CA MET A 141 -2.28 -11.78 9.07
C MET A 141 -2.26 -10.25 9.02
N GLN A 142 -1.18 -9.61 9.47
CA GLN A 142 -1.03 -8.16 9.47
C GLN A 142 -0.58 -7.66 8.10
N TYR A 143 -1.54 -7.28 7.24
CA TYR A 143 -1.23 -6.60 5.99
C TYR A 143 -1.02 -5.09 6.18
N SER A 144 0.00 -4.75 6.98
CA SER A 144 0.44 -3.38 7.26
C SER A 144 1.93 -3.36 7.61
N CYS A 145 2.53 -2.17 7.64
CA CYS A 145 3.96 -2.04 7.97
C CYS A 145 4.28 -2.61 9.35
N ALA A 146 5.28 -3.49 9.42
CA ALA A 146 5.83 -4.02 10.66
C ALA A 146 6.79 -3.02 11.33
N TYR A 147 7.20 -3.29 12.57
CA TYR A 147 8.15 -2.46 13.31
C TYR A 147 9.36 -3.29 13.75
N PHE A 148 10.49 -3.08 13.08
CA PHE A 148 11.75 -3.78 13.36
C PHE A 148 12.56 -2.98 14.38
N GLU A 149 12.55 -3.43 15.64
CA GLU A 149 13.39 -2.86 16.69
C GLU A 149 14.86 -3.27 16.54
N GLN A 150 15.09 -4.45 15.94
CA GLN A 150 16.40 -4.96 15.55
C GLN A 150 16.36 -5.45 14.10
N PRO A 151 17.50 -5.42 13.37
CA PRO A 151 17.54 -5.80 11.95
C PRO A 151 17.25 -7.28 11.65
N ASP A 152 17.44 -8.17 12.63
CA ASP A 152 17.38 -9.62 12.50
C ASP A 152 16.05 -10.24 12.94
N MET A 153 15.06 -9.42 13.31
CA MET A 153 13.74 -9.90 13.72
C MET A 153 13.00 -10.61 12.58
N THR A 154 12.24 -11.65 12.93
CA THR A 154 11.29 -12.25 12.00
C THR A 154 10.12 -11.30 11.72
N LEU A 155 9.35 -11.56 10.66
CA LEU A 155 8.17 -10.75 10.34
C LEU A 155 7.13 -10.82 11.48
N ASP A 156 6.91 -12.00 12.05
CA ASP A 156 5.99 -12.21 13.17
C ASP A 156 6.39 -11.39 14.41
N GLU A 157 7.68 -11.41 14.75
CA GLU A 157 8.24 -10.61 15.85
C GLU A 157 8.06 -9.11 15.59
N ALA A 158 8.33 -8.66 14.36
CA ALA A 158 8.22 -7.25 13.97
C ALA A 158 6.76 -6.77 13.95
N GLN A 159 5.81 -7.63 13.57
CA GLN A 159 4.39 -7.31 13.63
C GLN A 159 3.87 -7.26 15.08
N LEU A 160 4.34 -8.17 15.94
CA LEU A 160 4.07 -8.11 17.37
C LEU A 160 4.63 -6.83 18.00
N ALA A 161 5.88 -6.46 17.66
CA ALA A 161 6.50 -5.21 18.12
C ALA A 161 5.72 -3.98 17.64
N LYS A 162 5.20 -3.97 16.41
CA LYS A 162 4.30 -2.92 15.90
C LYS A 162 3.04 -2.79 16.75
N LYS A 163 2.38 -3.91 17.10
CA LYS A 163 1.18 -3.89 17.97
C LYS A 163 1.51 -3.34 19.35
N ARG A 164 2.64 -3.74 19.95
CA ARG A 164 3.14 -3.20 21.23
C ARG A 164 3.42 -1.70 21.15
N HIS A 165 4.07 -1.23 20.09
CA HIS A 165 4.41 0.18 19.88
C HIS A 165 3.16 1.06 19.79
N ILE A 166 2.14 0.59 19.06
CA ILE A 166 0.84 1.26 18.97
C ILE A 166 0.17 1.29 20.35
N ALA A 167 0.09 0.15 21.05
CA ALA A 167 -0.55 0.06 22.36
C ALA A 167 0.10 0.99 23.40
N ALA A 168 1.44 1.08 23.41
CA ALA A 168 2.18 1.98 24.28
C ALA A 168 1.80 3.45 24.06
N LYS A 169 1.61 3.87 22.80
CA LYS A 169 1.19 5.23 22.44
C LYS A 169 -0.28 5.52 22.77
N LEU A 170 -1.14 4.50 22.74
CA LEU A 170 -2.54 4.66 23.14
C LEU A 170 -2.69 4.93 24.64
N ARG A 171 -1.70 4.56 25.48
CA ARG A 171 -1.74 4.77 26.94
C ARG A 171 -3.07 4.28 27.55
N LEU A 172 -3.37 3.01 27.28
CA LEU A 172 -4.59 2.35 27.72
C LEU A 172 -4.64 2.23 29.25
N LYS A 173 -5.84 2.33 29.80
CA LYS A 173 -6.16 2.10 31.22
C LYS A 173 -7.26 1.04 31.31
N ALA A 174 -7.34 0.38 32.46
CA ALA A 174 -8.40 -0.59 32.73
C ALA A 174 -9.80 0.05 32.61
N GLY A 175 -10.75 -0.70 32.04
CA GLY A 175 -12.14 -0.31 31.80
C GLY A 175 -12.36 0.64 30.61
N GLN A 176 -11.35 0.92 29.80
CA GLN A 176 -11.50 1.82 28.64
C GLN A 176 -12.07 1.10 27.42
N THR A 177 -12.76 1.85 26.56
CA THR A 177 -13.23 1.37 25.25
C THR A 177 -12.31 1.85 24.11
N VAL A 178 -12.04 0.97 23.14
CA VAL A 178 -11.16 1.26 22.00
C VAL A 178 -11.88 0.97 20.70
N LEU A 179 -11.85 1.93 19.77
CA LEU A 179 -12.29 1.72 18.39
C LEU A 179 -11.09 1.46 17.48
N ASP A 180 -11.08 0.31 16.80
CA ASP A 180 -10.12 -0.03 15.74
C ASP A 180 -10.79 0.13 14.37
N ILE A 181 -10.55 1.29 13.74
CA ILE A 181 -11.11 1.60 12.43
C ILE A 181 -10.26 0.91 11.36
N GLY A 182 -10.89 0.06 10.54
CA GLY A 182 -10.17 -0.75 9.56
C GLY A 182 -9.45 -1.91 10.21
N SER A 183 -10.17 -2.69 11.04
CA SER A 183 -9.60 -3.71 11.92
C SER A 183 -8.91 -4.89 11.23
N GLY A 184 -9.00 -4.98 9.89
CA GLY A 184 -8.47 -6.11 9.11
C GLY A 184 -8.99 -7.45 9.65
N TRP A 185 -8.10 -8.45 9.71
CA TRP A 185 -8.38 -9.77 10.32
C TRP A 185 -8.37 -9.77 11.86
N GLY A 186 -8.46 -8.60 12.50
CA GLY A 186 -8.68 -8.44 13.94
C GLY A 186 -7.43 -8.48 14.82
N GLY A 187 -6.24 -8.69 14.26
CA GLY A 187 -5.04 -8.99 15.04
C GLY A 187 -4.60 -7.88 16.03
N LEU A 188 -4.84 -6.60 15.71
CA LEU A 188 -4.56 -5.50 16.65
C LEU A 188 -5.59 -5.48 17.79
N GLY A 189 -6.89 -5.46 17.47
CA GLY A 189 -7.94 -5.45 18.49
C GLY A 189 -7.87 -6.64 19.46
N LEU A 190 -7.63 -7.84 18.95
CA LEU A 190 -7.44 -9.04 19.77
C LEU A 190 -6.21 -8.91 20.69
N TYR A 191 -5.10 -8.38 20.18
CA TYR A 191 -3.91 -8.14 20.99
C TYR A 191 -4.20 -7.14 22.13
N LEU A 192 -4.89 -6.03 21.83
CA LEU A 192 -5.21 -5.02 22.85
C LEU A 192 -6.06 -5.59 23.98
N ALA A 193 -7.15 -6.31 23.68
CA ALA A 193 -8.01 -6.89 24.70
C ALA A 193 -7.36 -8.04 25.48
N LYS A 194 -6.44 -8.78 24.85
CA LYS A 194 -5.68 -9.85 25.52
C LYS A 194 -4.67 -9.31 26.55
N ILE A 195 -4.03 -8.19 26.24
CA ILE A 195 -2.93 -7.64 27.05
C ILE A 195 -3.42 -6.60 28.06
N PHE A 196 -4.46 -5.84 27.73
CA PHE A 196 -5.01 -4.78 28.56
C PHE A 196 -6.45 -5.10 28.93
N ASP A 197 -6.88 -4.59 30.09
CA ASP A 197 -8.29 -4.67 30.54
C ASP A 197 -9.15 -3.59 29.84
N VAL A 198 -9.31 -3.72 28.53
CA VAL A 198 -10.10 -2.83 27.67
C VAL A 198 -11.10 -3.59 26.82
N ASP A 199 -12.17 -2.94 26.42
CA ASP A 199 -13.13 -3.46 25.44
C ASP A 199 -12.84 -2.86 24.07
N VAL A 200 -12.82 -3.68 23.03
CA VAL A 200 -12.45 -3.27 21.67
C VAL A 200 -13.60 -3.48 20.71
N GLN A 201 -13.97 -2.44 19.98
CA GLN A 201 -14.83 -2.54 18.81
C GLN A 201 -13.97 -2.35 17.55
N GLY A 202 -13.92 -3.36 16.70
CA GLY A 202 -13.25 -3.27 15.40
C GLY A 202 -14.28 -3.12 14.28
N VAL A 203 -14.01 -2.25 13.30
CA VAL A 203 -14.89 -2.11 12.13
C VAL A 203 -14.14 -2.37 10.82
N THR A 204 -14.77 -3.11 9.92
CA THR A 204 -14.27 -3.37 8.57
C THR A 204 -15.41 -3.33 7.56
N LEU A 205 -15.08 -3.16 6.28
CA LEU A 205 -16.02 -3.27 5.15
C LEU A 205 -15.88 -4.61 4.40
N SER A 206 -14.93 -5.46 4.79
CA SER A 206 -14.72 -6.79 4.20
C SER A 206 -15.44 -7.86 5.01
N THR A 207 -16.34 -8.60 4.36
CA THR A 207 -17.07 -9.72 4.97
C THR A 207 -16.14 -10.85 5.39
N GLU A 208 -15.10 -11.14 4.59
CA GLU A 208 -14.11 -12.18 4.90
C GLU A 208 -13.31 -11.81 6.15
N GLN A 209 -12.75 -10.60 6.19
CA GLN A 209 -12.00 -10.10 7.34
C GLN A 209 -12.84 -10.11 8.61
N HIS A 210 -14.10 -9.67 8.51
CA HIS A 210 -15.05 -9.71 9.62
C HIS A 210 -15.27 -11.15 10.12
N GLY A 211 -15.54 -12.10 9.21
CA GLY A 211 -15.74 -13.50 9.58
C GLY A 211 -14.53 -14.08 10.31
N VAL A 212 -13.34 -13.92 9.73
CA VAL A 212 -12.08 -14.40 10.33
C VAL A 212 -11.81 -13.73 11.68
N ALA A 213 -11.98 -12.41 11.78
CA ALA A 213 -11.73 -11.69 13.03
C ALA A 213 -12.66 -12.15 14.16
N THR A 214 -13.94 -12.35 13.85
CA THR A 214 -14.95 -12.85 14.78
C THR A 214 -14.63 -14.28 15.23
N ASP A 215 -14.32 -15.18 14.30
CA ASP A 215 -13.94 -16.57 14.62
C ASP A 215 -12.71 -16.62 15.54
N ARG A 216 -11.73 -15.75 15.27
CA ARG A 216 -10.52 -15.62 16.10
C ARG A 216 -10.81 -15.08 17.50
N ALA A 217 -11.79 -14.19 17.66
CA ALA A 217 -12.23 -13.70 18.97
C ALA A 217 -12.85 -14.84 19.78
N HIS A 218 -13.74 -15.63 19.18
CA HIS A 218 -14.36 -16.79 19.82
C HIS A 218 -13.32 -17.86 20.17
N ALA A 219 -12.41 -18.20 19.25
CA ALA A 219 -11.38 -19.22 19.48
C ALA A 219 -10.42 -18.85 20.62
N GLN A 220 -10.24 -17.55 20.90
CA GLN A 220 -9.41 -17.06 22.00
C GLN A 220 -10.21 -16.76 23.29
N GLY A 221 -11.52 -16.98 23.30
CA GLY A 221 -12.38 -16.68 24.45
C GLY A 221 -12.51 -15.17 24.74
N LEU A 222 -12.32 -14.33 23.72
CA LEU A 222 -12.34 -12.86 23.83
C LEU A 222 -13.66 -12.24 23.34
N GLN A 223 -14.65 -13.05 22.97
CA GLN A 223 -15.91 -12.57 22.39
C GLN A 223 -16.71 -11.62 23.28
N ASP A 224 -16.47 -11.63 24.59
CA ASP A 224 -17.16 -10.76 25.56
C ASP A 224 -16.47 -9.39 25.70
N ARG A 225 -15.29 -9.21 25.10
CA ARG A 225 -14.44 -8.02 25.20
C ARG A 225 -14.00 -7.45 23.86
N VAL A 226 -14.16 -8.22 22.78
CA VAL A 226 -13.82 -7.81 21.41
C VAL A 226 -14.99 -8.09 20.50
N HIS A 227 -15.51 -7.04 19.86
CA HIS A 227 -16.60 -7.14 18.90
C HIS A 227 -16.16 -6.57 17.55
N PHE A 228 -16.29 -7.36 16.49
CA PHE A 228 -16.04 -6.91 15.12
C PHE A 228 -17.37 -6.65 14.40
N GLU A 229 -17.47 -5.54 13.68
CA GLU A 229 -18.67 -5.19 12.90
C GLU A 229 -18.32 -4.96 11.42
N LEU A 230 -19.18 -5.48 10.54
CA LEU A 230 -19.18 -5.14 9.13
C LEU A 230 -19.87 -3.77 8.92
N LYS A 231 -19.16 -2.69 9.27
CA LYS A 231 -19.72 -1.35 9.36
C LYS A 231 -18.76 -0.28 8.86
N ASP A 232 -19.34 0.75 8.24
CA ASP A 232 -18.59 1.96 7.89
C ASP A 232 -18.43 2.83 9.13
N TYR A 233 -17.21 3.27 9.43
CA TYR A 233 -16.90 4.10 10.59
C TYR A 233 -17.73 5.40 10.64
N ARG A 234 -18.16 5.89 9.48
CA ARG A 234 -19.01 7.09 9.37
C ARG A 234 -20.38 6.91 10.03
N HIS A 235 -20.83 5.68 10.21
CA HIS A 235 -22.12 5.33 10.82
C HIS A 235 -22.02 4.90 12.29
N ILE A 236 -20.83 4.97 12.90
CA ILE A 236 -20.66 4.75 14.34
C ILE A 236 -21.18 5.99 15.07
N ASN A 237 -21.92 5.81 16.17
CA ASN A 237 -22.50 6.92 16.93
C ASN A 237 -22.15 6.88 18.43
N GLU A 238 -21.45 5.84 18.90
CA GLU A 238 -20.89 5.82 20.25
C GLU A 238 -19.56 6.58 20.35
N ARG A 239 -19.17 6.96 21.57
CA ARG A 239 -17.86 7.53 21.89
C ARG A 239 -16.96 6.48 22.53
N PHE A 240 -15.66 6.62 22.30
CA PHE A 240 -14.62 5.71 22.76
C PHE A 240 -13.54 6.48 23.51
N ASP A 241 -12.91 5.84 24.49
CA ASP A 241 -11.77 6.41 25.17
C ASP A 241 -10.56 6.58 24.25
N ARG A 242 -10.38 5.66 23.30
CA ARG A 242 -9.27 5.66 22.34
C ARG A 242 -9.74 5.21 20.97
N ILE A 243 -9.09 5.75 19.94
CA ILE A 243 -9.28 5.32 18.56
C ILE A 243 -7.93 4.99 17.95
N VAL A 244 -7.86 3.89 17.22
CA VAL A 244 -6.72 3.48 16.41
C VAL A 244 -7.17 3.19 14.98
N SER A 245 -6.26 3.45 14.04
CA SER A 245 -6.53 3.49 12.61
C SER A 245 -5.25 3.14 11.87
N VAL A 246 -5.14 1.94 11.32
CA VAL A 246 -3.94 1.48 10.60
C VAL A 246 -4.28 1.13 9.16
N GLY A 247 -3.64 1.78 8.19
CA GLY A 247 -3.72 1.43 6.76
C GLY A 247 -5.07 1.69 6.08
N MET A 248 -6.03 2.35 6.74
CA MET A 248 -7.33 2.68 6.13
C MET A 248 -7.37 4.09 5.51
N PHE A 249 -6.57 5.03 6.01
CA PHE A 249 -6.67 6.45 5.66
C PHE A 249 -6.30 6.70 4.19
N GLU A 250 -5.40 5.88 3.65
CA GLU A 250 -4.97 5.84 2.26
C GLU A 250 -6.15 5.59 1.30
N HIS A 251 -7.16 4.84 1.76
CA HIS A 251 -8.36 4.53 0.99
C HIS A 251 -9.49 5.56 1.12
N VAL A 252 -9.37 6.52 2.04
CA VAL A 252 -10.36 7.61 2.23
C VAL A 252 -10.37 8.55 1.02
N GLY A 253 -9.20 8.83 0.46
CA GLY A 253 -9.01 9.79 -0.63
C GLY A 253 -8.94 11.24 -0.15
N VAL A 254 -8.10 12.04 -0.81
CA VAL A 254 -7.69 13.38 -0.37
C VAL A 254 -8.87 14.32 -0.07
N ASN A 255 -9.95 14.24 -0.85
CA ASN A 255 -11.13 15.10 -0.67
C ASN A 255 -11.93 14.79 0.61
N HIS A 256 -11.71 13.63 1.24
CA HIS A 256 -12.47 13.17 2.40
C HIS A 256 -11.65 13.15 3.70
N TYR A 257 -10.40 13.62 3.68
CA TYR A 257 -9.54 13.66 4.86
C TYR A 257 -10.15 14.46 6.01
N ARG A 258 -10.72 15.64 5.71
CA ARG A 258 -11.40 16.45 6.71
C ARG A 258 -12.59 15.71 7.32
N THR A 259 -13.40 15.05 6.50
CA THR A 259 -14.53 14.24 6.97
C THR A 259 -14.08 13.11 7.89
N PHE A 260 -12.96 12.44 7.58
CA PHE A 260 -12.40 11.40 8.44
C PHE A 260 -12.04 11.96 9.81
N PHE A 261 -11.21 13.00 9.88
CA PHE A 261 -10.79 13.58 11.16
C PHE A 261 -11.94 14.21 11.94
N ASP A 262 -12.85 14.94 11.28
CA ASP A 262 -14.03 15.51 11.92
C ASP A 262 -14.89 14.40 12.52
N LYS A 263 -15.12 13.29 11.80
CA LYS A 263 -15.86 12.15 12.32
C LYS A 263 -15.13 11.50 13.49
N THR A 264 -13.85 11.20 13.38
CA THR A 264 -13.05 10.61 14.46
C THR A 264 -13.07 11.49 15.71
N ALA A 265 -13.03 12.81 15.57
CA ALA A 265 -13.14 13.73 16.70
C ALA A 265 -14.50 13.67 17.40
N THR A 266 -15.60 13.39 16.68
CA THR A 266 -16.92 13.17 17.32
C THR A 266 -17.02 11.84 18.08
N LEU A 267 -16.16 10.87 17.75
CA LEU A 267 -16.14 9.53 18.35
C LEU A 267 -15.17 9.41 19.53
N LEU A 268 -14.24 10.36 19.70
CA LEU A 268 -13.43 10.54 20.92
C LEU A 268 -14.21 11.37 21.92
#